data_AF-A0A451CZP2-F1
#
_entry.id   AF-A0A451CZP2-F1
#
_cell.length_a   1.000
_cell.length_b   1.000
_cell.length_c   1.000
_cell.angle_alpha   90.00
_cell.angle_beta   90.00
_cell.angle_gamma   90.00
#
_symmetry.space_group_name_H-M   'P 1'
#
loop_
_entity.id
_entity.type
_entity.pdbx_description
1 polymer ?
#
loop_
_entity_poly.entity_id
_entity_poly.type
_entity_poly.pdbx_seq_one_letter_code
_entity_poly.pdbx_strand_id
1 'polypeptide(L)' 'MNPKLIEIIACPICHGRLFFYTTNQTELVCITDRIAYPIKDGIPILIKNRARIISTPKSHL' A
#
# COMPACT_ATOMS: atom_id res chain seq x y z
N MET A 1 -14.59 1.49 2.94
CA MET A 1 -13.40 1.42 3.82
C MET A 1 -13.25 2.77 4.50
N ASN A 2 -12.99 2.84 5.82
CA ASN A 2 -12.91 4.11 6.55
C ASN A 2 -11.54 4.77 6.26
N PRO A 3 -11.48 5.93 5.57
CA PRO A 3 -10.22 6.55 5.15
C PRO A 3 -9.31 6.96 6.32
N LYS A 4 -9.88 7.21 7.51
CA LYS A 4 -9.11 7.57 8.71
C LYS A 4 -8.23 6.44 9.25
N LEU A 5 -8.55 5.17 8.95
CA LEU A 5 -7.74 4.05 9.43
C LEU A 5 -6.40 3.97 8.68
N ILE A 6 -6.38 4.36 7.40
CA ILE A 6 -5.20 4.32 6.52
C ILE A 6 -4.15 5.34 6.96
N GLU A 7 -4.58 6.47 7.51
CA GLU A 7 -3.69 7.52 8.01
C GLU A 7 -2.79 7.07 9.17
N ILE A 8 -3.15 5.98 9.86
CA ILE A 8 -2.39 5.41 10.98
C ILE A 8 -1.40 4.32 10.49
N ILE A 9 -1.55 3.85 9.25
CA ILE A 9 -0.85 2.66 8.74
C ILE A 9 0.41 3.07 7.98
N ALA A 10 1.53 2.43 8.32
CA ALA A 10 2.83 2.65 7.68
C ALA A 10 3.36 1.37 7.00
N CYS A 11 4.31 1.52 6.07
CA CYS A 11 5.01 0.39 5.48
C CYS A 11 5.75 -0.41 6.57
N PRO A 12 5.57 -1.73 6.67
CA PRO A 12 6.24 -2.57 7.68
C PRO A 12 7.75 -2.75 7.45
N ILE A 13 8.30 -2.21 6.35
CA ILE A 13 9.72 -2.32 6.01
C ILE A 13 10.45 -1.02 6.32
N CYS A 14 10.03 0.10 5.71
CA CYS A 14 10.67 1.40 5.90
C CYS A 14 9.94 2.35 6.85
N HIS A 15 8.77 1.97 7.37
CA HIS A 15 7.89 2.82 8.19
C HIS A 15 7.40 4.11 7.48
N GLY A 16 7.56 4.20 6.16
CA GLY A 16 7.05 5.30 5.36
C GLY A 16 5.54 5.24 5.10
N ARG A 17 5.01 6.32 4.53
CA ARG A 17 3.60 6.42 4.15
C ARG A 17 3.24 5.38 3.07
N LEU A 18 2.02 4.86 3.18
CA LEU A 18 1.39 4.05 2.16
C LEU A 18 0.33 4.86 1.44
N PHE A 19 0.14 4.57 0.16
CA PHE A 19 -0.82 5.26 -0.68
C PHE A 19 -1.73 4.27 -1.39
N PHE A 20 -2.99 4.60 -1.58
CA PHE A 20 -3.86 3.76 -2.39
C PHE A 20 -3.41 3.75 -3.84
N TYR A 21 -3.34 2.56 -4.42
CA TYR A 21 -3.08 2.41 -5.84
C TYR A 21 -4.42 2.33 -6.58
N THR A 22 -4.62 3.27 -7.52
CA THR A 22 -5.80 3.39 -8.40
C THR A 22 -7.11 3.77 -7.69
N THR A 23 -8.10 4.14 -8.50
CA THR A 23 -9.47 4.46 -8.09
C THR A 23 -10.17 3.32 -7.34
N ASN A 24 -9.76 2.08 -7.57
CA ASN A 24 -10.42 0.91 -6.96
C ASN A 24 -9.91 0.58 -5.55
N GLN A 25 -8.85 1.25 -5.06
CA GLN A 25 -8.34 1.12 -3.69
C GLN A 25 -8.09 -0.35 -3.25
N THR A 26 -7.59 -1.19 -4.16
CA THR A 26 -7.34 -2.62 -3.91
C THR A 26 -5.93 -2.92 -3.44
N GLU A 27 -5.02 -1.95 -3.52
CA GLU A 27 -3.62 -2.10 -3.09
C GLU A 27 -3.15 -0.84 -2.36
N LEU A 28 -2.18 -1.01 -1.47
CA LEU A 28 -1.42 0.05 -0.82
C LEU A 28 0.03 0.02 -1.28
N VAL A 29 0.52 1.13 -1.83
CA VAL A 29 1.85 1.26 -2.41
C VAL A 29 2.77 2.00 -1.46
N CYS A 30 3.96 1.42 -1.27
CA CYS A 30 5.12 2.12 -0.74
C CYS A 30 6.03 2.51 -1.90
N ILE A 31 6.24 3.82 -2.09
CA ILE A 31 7.11 4.36 -3.16
C ILE A 31 8.58 4.05 -2.85
N THR A 32 8.98 4.21 -1.58
CA THR A 32 10.37 4.04 -1.13
C THR A 32 10.88 2.63 -1.39
N ASP A 33 10.13 1.62 -0.95
CA ASP A 33 10.48 0.21 -1.12
C ASP A 33 10.07 -0.34 -2.49
N ARG A 34 9.30 0.43 -3.29
CA ARG A 34 8.76 0.04 -4.60
C ARG A 34 7.98 -1.28 -4.54
N ILE A 35 7.04 -1.35 -3.61
CA ILE A 35 6.17 -2.51 -3.40
C ILE A 35 4.71 -2.10 -3.22
N ALA A 36 3.81 -3.02 -3.53
CA ALA A 36 2.38 -2.92 -3.32
C ALA A 36 1.88 -4.04 -2.39
N TYR A 37 1.11 -3.69 -1.37
CA TYR A 37 0.44 -4.60 -0.45
C TYR A 37 -1.03 -4.77 -0.88
N PRO A 38 -1.55 -5.99 -1.01
CA PRO A 38 -2.94 -6.20 -1.38
C PRO A 38 -3.89 -5.87 -0.23
N ILE A 39 -5.10 -5.43 -0.57
CA ILE A 39 -6.23 -5.33 0.35
C ILE A 39 -7.19 -6.47 0.02
N LYS A 40 -7.47 -7.33 1.00
CA LYS A 40 -8.39 -8.47 0.85
C LYS A 40 -9.51 -8.34 1.87
N ASP A 41 -10.76 -8.41 1.40
CA ASP A 41 -11.96 -8.27 2.25
C ASP A 41 -11.96 -6.96 3.09
N GLY A 42 -11.38 -5.89 2.52
CA GLY A 42 -11.22 -4.60 3.20
C GLY A 42 -10.09 -4.56 4.24
N ILE A 43 -9.25 -5.61 4.32
CA ILE A 43 -8.13 -5.71 5.26
C ILE A 43 -6.81 -5.59 4.50
N PRO A 44 -5.96 -4.59 4.82
CA PRO A 44 -4.61 -4.49 4.28
C PRO A 44 -3.71 -5.65 4.73
N ILE A 45 -3.07 -6.32 3.79
CA ILE A 45 -2.15 -7.43 4.06
C ILE A 45 -0.70 -6.91 4.03
N LEU A 46 -0.27 -6.31 5.14
CA LEU A 46 1.07 -5.70 5.30
C LEU A 46 2.14 -6.72 5.67
N ILE A 47 2.29 -7.76 4.85
CA ILE A 47 3.29 -8.81 5.04
C ILE A 47 4.32 -8.69 3.93
N LYS A 48 5.60 -8.54 4.28
CA LYS A 48 6.71 -8.40 3.32
C LYS A 48 6.67 -9.44 2.20
N ASN A 49 6.44 -10.71 2.54
CA ASN A 49 6.41 -11.81 1.57
C ASN A 49 5.15 -11.85 0.68
N ARG A 50 4.13 -11.04 0.99
CA ARG A 50 2.93 -10.88 0.15
C ARG A 50 2.94 -9.57 -0.63
N ALA A 51 3.96 -8.75 -0.44
CA ALA A 51 4.12 -7.53 -1.20
C ALA A 51 4.56 -7.84 -2.63
N ARG A 52 3.93 -7.21 -3.61
CA ARG A 52 4.28 -7.32 -5.02
C ARG A 52 5.27 -6.21 -5.38
N ILE A 53 6.38 -6.54 -6.03
CA ILE A 53 7.33 -5.55 -6.53
C ILE A 53 6.69 -4.74 -7.65
N ILE A 54 6.89 -3.42 -7.65
CA ILE A 54 6.48 -2.53 -8.72
C ILE A 54 7.69 -1.91 -9.40
N SER A 55 7.73 -1.99 -10.73
CA SER A 55 8.82 -1.45 -11.55
C SER A 55 8.77 0.07 -11.68
N THR A 56 7.58 0.66 -11.60
CA THR A 56 7.36 2.11 -11.61
C THR A 56 6.21 2.47 -10.68
N PRO A 57 6.44 3.15 -9.54
CA PRO A 57 5.34 3.78 -8.82
C PRO A 57 4.76 4.87 -9.73
N LYS A 58 3.55 4.66 -10.26
CA LYS A 58 2.86 5.69 -11.04
C LYS A 58 2.64 6.88 -10.11
N SER A 59 3.20 8.01 -10.48
CA SER A 59 3.15 9.31 -9.78
C SER A 59 1.77 9.96 -9.75
N HIS A 60 0.72 9.28 -10.21
CA HIS A 60 -0.66 9.67 -10.01
C HIS A 60 -1.17 9.05 -8.71
N LEU A 61 -0.61 9.54 -7.61
CA LEU A 61 -1.25 9.52 -6.30
C LEU A 61 -2.21 10.70 -6.20
#